data_AF-A0A2I0PHR8-F1
#
_entry.id   AF-A0A2I0PHR8-F1
#
_cell.length_a   1.000
_cell.length_b   1.000
_cell.length_c   1.000
_cell.angle_alpha   90.00
_cell.angle_beta   90.00
_cell.angle_gamma   90.00
#
_symmetry.space_group_name_H-M   'P 1'
#
loop_
_entity.id
_entity.type
_entity.pdbx_description
1 polymer ?
#
loop_
_entity_poly.entity_id
_entity_poly.type
_entity_poly.pdbx_seq_one_letter_code
_entity_poly.pdbx_strand_id
1 'polypeptide(L)'
;MRLLIFDPFHGAAGDMITGALLDCGTDEASVLAAMRSVVAEPSISRVSRAGIRAVKVDTHAPPTHRTFEEVMERLDGAAPHIPAPALTMAARVFDRIRKAEEEVHGAQAHFHEVGADDAIADIVGACTALYALSVDGVLVRPVTTGHGTAEGSHGTFPIPAPATALILRNAGLPSVAGNHTGELCTPTGAALLAEFATLCAPEPAAYTILGVGYGAGTRDPHHAPNVIRVMLVESSAATENLAEDTVDLLETNVDDVSGEVIAHAIGRFMEAGARDASATPVIMKKGRPGFLIRVISLPETSPALAELMAAELGTLGIRCIPAIHRFIAERAIHEIEVTVAGQKRVMPVKCGMMHGRIYTLKAEFDPARDWAAELGMPVRDLIRAVEDAGWKHLGSREVRS
;
A
#
# COMPACT_ATOMS: atom_id res chain seq x y z
N MET A 1 6.79 -4.33 9.88
CA MET A 1 7.17 -4.57 8.47
C MET A 1 8.36 -3.70 8.13
N ARG A 2 9.37 -4.28 7.49
CA ARG A 2 10.50 -3.57 6.91
C ARG A 2 10.10 -3.10 5.51
N LEU A 3 9.98 -1.79 5.34
CA LEU A 3 9.58 -1.19 4.07
C LEU A 3 10.75 -0.39 3.50
N LEU A 4 10.84 -0.34 2.17
CA LEU A 4 11.72 0.58 1.47
C LEU A 4 10.90 1.74 0.90
N ILE A 5 11.25 2.97 1.25
CA ILE A 5 10.62 4.17 0.70
C ILE A 5 11.57 4.81 -0.30
N PHE A 6 11.18 4.81 -1.58
CA PHE A 6 11.83 5.63 -2.60
C PHE A 6 11.31 7.06 -2.54
N ASP A 7 12.24 8.00 -2.46
CA ASP A 7 11.99 9.43 -2.49
C ASP A 7 12.71 10.07 -3.68
N PRO A 8 12.12 9.97 -4.90
CA PRO A 8 12.66 10.52 -6.15
C PRO A 8 12.44 12.04 -6.27
N PHE A 9 12.85 12.79 -5.24
CA PHE A 9 12.67 14.25 -5.17
C PHE A 9 13.51 15.03 -6.19
N HIS A 10 14.52 14.40 -6.78
CA HIS A 10 15.31 14.94 -7.90
C HIS A 10 15.32 14.00 -9.12
N GLY A 11 14.26 13.20 -9.25
CA GLY A 11 14.11 12.21 -10.30
C GLY A 11 14.80 10.89 -10.00
N ALA A 12 14.96 10.09 -11.03
CA ALA A 12 15.41 8.71 -10.94
C ALA A 12 16.04 8.26 -12.26
N ALA A 13 17.16 7.56 -12.16
CA ALA A 13 17.83 6.85 -13.24
C ALA A 13 18.34 5.50 -12.70
N GLY A 14 18.75 4.61 -13.59
CA GLY A 14 19.16 3.25 -13.22
C GLY A 14 20.37 3.23 -12.28
N ASP A 15 21.42 3.96 -12.64
CA ASP A 15 22.63 4.20 -11.83
C ASP A 15 22.29 4.80 -10.45
N MET A 16 21.39 5.78 -10.42
CA MET A 16 20.92 6.44 -9.19
C MET A 16 20.19 5.45 -8.28
N ILE A 17 19.27 4.64 -8.80
CA ILE A 17 18.55 3.65 -7.99
C ILE A 17 19.51 2.60 -7.43
N THR A 18 20.40 2.08 -8.26
CA THR A 18 21.42 1.11 -7.83
C THR A 18 22.32 1.70 -6.74
N GLY A 19 22.85 2.91 -6.95
CA GLY A 19 23.67 3.60 -5.97
C GLY A 19 22.95 3.85 -4.64
N ALA A 20 21.68 4.24 -4.69
CA ALA A 20 20.90 4.49 -3.48
C ALA A 20 20.67 3.22 -2.66
N LEU A 21 20.40 2.08 -3.31
CA LEU A 21 20.24 0.80 -2.65
C LEU A 21 21.56 0.33 -2.00
N LEU A 22 22.69 0.48 -2.70
CA LEU A 22 24.02 0.20 -2.16
C LEU A 22 24.32 1.04 -0.92
N ASP A 23 24.08 2.36 -0.97
CA ASP A 23 24.30 3.26 0.16
C ASP A 23 23.33 2.98 1.33
N CYS A 24 22.19 2.36 1.06
CA CYS A 24 21.21 1.93 2.07
C CYS A 24 21.64 0.66 2.84
N GLY A 25 22.72 0.00 2.42
CA GLY A 25 23.31 -1.14 3.13
C GLY A 25 23.19 -2.49 2.43
N THR A 26 22.90 -2.51 1.12
CA THR A 26 23.02 -3.73 0.32
C THR A 26 24.48 -4.20 0.21
N ASP A 27 24.70 -5.51 0.14
CA ASP A 27 26.02 -6.09 -0.15
C ASP A 27 26.55 -5.66 -1.54
N GLU A 28 27.57 -4.80 -1.57
CA GLU A 28 28.18 -4.31 -2.82
C GLU A 28 28.75 -5.43 -3.69
N ALA A 29 29.29 -6.50 -3.09
CA ALA A 29 29.98 -7.55 -3.82
C ALA A 29 29.03 -8.36 -4.72
N SER A 30 27.86 -8.75 -4.20
CA SER A 30 26.85 -9.46 -4.98
C SER A 30 26.26 -8.61 -6.11
N VAL A 31 26.01 -7.32 -5.85
CA VAL A 31 25.49 -6.40 -6.88
C VAL A 31 26.52 -6.19 -7.99
N LEU A 32 27.78 -5.95 -7.64
CA LEU A 32 28.86 -5.84 -8.63
C LEU A 32 29.03 -7.12 -9.45
N ALA A 33 28.98 -8.30 -8.81
CA ALA A 33 29.07 -9.58 -9.51
C ALA A 33 27.92 -9.76 -10.53
N ALA A 34 26.69 -9.40 -10.15
CA ALA A 34 25.53 -9.44 -11.03
C ALA A 34 25.70 -8.48 -12.22
N MET A 35 26.12 -7.23 -11.97
CA MET A 35 26.33 -6.25 -13.05
C MET A 35 27.45 -6.67 -14.02
N ARG A 36 28.58 -7.22 -13.51
CA ARG A 36 29.69 -7.72 -14.33
C ARG A 36 29.32 -8.89 -15.23
N SER A 37 28.27 -9.62 -14.89
CA SER A 37 27.81 -10.73 -15.71
C SER A 37 27.14 -10.26 -17.02
N VAL A 38 26.70 -9.00 -17.06
CA VAL A 38 26.08 -8.39 -18.24
C VAL A 38 26.94 -7.33 -18.90
N VAL A 39 27.91 -6.70 -18.23
CA VAL A 39 28.78 -5.66 -18.82
C VAL A 39 30.24 -5.73 -18.37
N ALA A 40 31.07 -4.82 -18.92
CA ALA A 40 32.40 -4.55 -18.40
C ALA A 40 32.37 -4.17 -16.92
N GLU A 41 33.50 -4.29 -16.24
CA GLU A 41 33.63 -4.07 -14.79
C GLU A 41 33.06 -2.70 -14.36
N PRO A 42 31.93 -2.64 -13.62
CA PRO A 42 31.38 -1.40 -13.11
C PRO A 42 32.19 -0.90 -11.91
N SER A 43 32.25 0.43 -11.75
CA SER A 43 32.91 1.08 -10.62
C SER A 43 31.92 1.79 -9.72
N ILE A 44 32.16 1.70 -8.41
CA ILE A 44 31.43 2.42 -7.37
C ILE A 44 32.34 3.53 -6.83
N SER A 45 31.83 4.75 -6.76
CA SER A 45 32.52 5.87 -6.14
C SER A 45 31.61 6.64 -5.19
N ARG A 46 32.19 7.21 -4.13
CA ARG A 46 31.46 8.10 -3.22
C ARG A 46 31.68 9.53 -3.67
N VAL A 47 30.60 10.24 -3.94
CA VAL A 47 30.61 11.62 -4.44
C VAL A 47 29.82 12.55 -3.51
N SER A 48 29.98 13.86 -3.70
CA SER A 48 29.11 14.86 -3.07
C SER A 48 28.34 15.59 -4.16
N ARG A 49 27.01 15.69 -4.00
CA ARG A 49 26.12 16.48 -4.87
C ARG A 49 25.46 17.55 -4.03
N ALA A 50 25.81 18.81 -4.27
CA ALA A 50 25.36 19.96 -3.49
C ALA A 50 25.41 19.72 -1.95
N GLY A 51 26.48 19.09 -1.46
CA GLY A 51 26.69 18.79 -0.04
C GLY A 51 26.12 17.46 0.46
N ILE A 52 25.34 16.73 -0.34
CA ILE A 52 24.84 15.39 0.00
C ILE A 52 25.86 14.34 -0.45
N ARG A 53 26.34 13.52 0.49
CA ARG A 53 27.17 12.35 0.16
C ARG A 53 26.28 11.28 -0.47
N ALA A 54 26.70 10.73 -1.60
CA ALA A 54 25.97 9.72 -2.34
C ALA A 54 26.92 8.73 -3.01
N VAL A 55 26.39 7.57 -3.38
CA VAL A 55 27.08 6.55 -4.18
C VAL A 55 26.77 6.77 -5.66
N LYS A 56 27.82 6.85 -6.48
CA LYS A 56 27.74 6.89 -7.94
C LYS A 56 28.21 5.56 -8.51
N VAL A 57 27.42 5.02 -9.42
CA VAL A 57 27.70 3.79 -10.16
C VAL A 57 28.05 4.18 -11.60
N ASP A 58 29.17 3.68 -12.11
CA ASP A 58 29.60 3.89 -13.49
C ASP A 58 29.79 2.51 -14.14
N THR A 59 29.02 2.22 -15.19
CA THR A 59 28.99 0.90 -15.86
C THR A 59 30.09 0.70 -16.91
N HIS A 60 30.75 1.80 -17.33
CA HIS A 60 31.78 1.82 -18.39
C HIS A 60 31.35 1.15 -19.70
N ALA A 61 30.05 1.05 -19.94
CA ALA A 61 29.49 0.42 -21.12
C ALA A 61 29.63 1.33 -22.35
N PRO A 62 30.08 0.80 -23.51
CA PRO A 62 30.10 1.57 -24.75
C PRO A 62 28.66 1.80 -25.26
N PRO A 63 28.40 2.91 -25.98
CA PRO A 63 27.09 3.18 -26.57
C PRO A 63 26.81 2.14 -27.67
N THR A 64 26.11 1.08 -27.29
CA THR A 64 25.78 -0.06 -28.14
C THR A 64 24.29 -0.23 -28.09
N HIS A 65 23.62 -0.28 -29.24
CA HIS A 65 22.18 -0.49 -29.29
C HIS A 65 21.88 -1.98 -29.44
N ARG A 66 21.09 -2.53 -28.54
CA ARG A 66 20.61 -3.92 -28.56
C ARG A 66 19.12 -3.98 -28.87
N THR A 67 18.68 -5.05 -29.53
CA THR A 67 17.25 -5.38 -29.62
C THR A 67 16.75 -5.96 -28.30
N PHE A 68 15.43 -5.98 -28.09
CA PHE A 68 14.85 -6.61 -26.90
C PHE A 68 15.24 -8.09 -26.79
N GLU A 69 15.24 -8.82 -27.90
CA GLU A 69 15.64 -10.23 -27.94
C GLU A 69 17.10 -10.40 -27.48
N GLU A 70 18.02 -9.56 -27.96
CA GLU A 70 19.42 -9.58 -27.53
C GLU A 70 19.61 -9.23 -26.05
N VAL A 71 18.78 -8.33 -25.51
CA VAL A 71 18.78 -8.02 -24.07
C VAL A 71 18.33 -9.24 -23.26
N MET A 72 17.26 -9.91 -23.67
CA MET A 72 16.75 -11.10 -22.99
C MET A 72 17.74 -12.28 -23.06
N GLU A 73 18.36 -12.53 -24.21
CA GLU A 73 19.41 -13.54 -24.36
C GLU A 73 20.59 -13.28 -23.41
N ARG A 74 20.96 -12.01 -23.22
CA ARG A 74 22.05 -11.62 -22.32
C ARG A 74 21.68 -11.82 -20.85
N LEU A 75 20.43 -11.52 -20.47
CA LEU A 75 19.90 -11.83 -19.14
C LEU A 75 19.92 -13.34 -18.88
N ASP A 76 19.50 -14.14 -19.85
CA ASP A 76 19.53 -15.61 -19.75
C ASP A 76 20.97 -16.14 -19.58
N GLY A 77 21.93 -15.59 -20.33
CA GLY A 77 23.35 -15.92 -20.17
C GLY A 77 23.93 -15.51 -18.81
N ALA A 78 23.39 -14.46 -18.20
CA ALA A 78 23.79 -13.95 -16.89
C ALA A 78 23.13 -14.67 -15.70
N ALA A 79 22.09 -15.48 -15.95
CA ALA A 79 21.31 -16.17 -14.93
C ALA A 79 22.13 -16.92 -13.85
N PRO A 80 23.28 -17.56 -14.14
CA PRO A 80 24.09 -18.21 -13.09
C PRO A 80 24.66 -17.26 -12.03
N HIS A 81 24.70 -15.97 -12.30
CA HIS A 81 25.30 -14.94 -11.44
C HIS A 81 24.26 -14.03 -10.78
N ILE A 82 22.98 -14.21 -11.10
CA ILE A 82 21.89 -13.34 -10.65
C ILE A 82 20.85 -14.20 -9.91
N PRO A 83 20.39 -13.82 -8.70
CA PRO A 83 19.30 -14.53 -8.04
C PRO A 83 18.05 -14.60 -8.92
N ALA A 84 17.43 -15.77 -9.04
CA ALA A 84 16.27 -15.98 -9.94
C ALA A 84 15.12 -14.97 -9.74
N PRO A 85 14.77 -14.55 -8.49
CA PRO A 85 13.78 -13.50 -8.30
C PRO A 85 14.22 -12.13 -8.86
N ALA A 86 15.50 -11.78 -8.70
CA ALA A 86 16.08 -10.55 -9.25
C ALA A 86 16.12 -10.57 -10.79
N LEU A 87 16.45 -11.71 -11.39
CA LEU A 87 16.41 -11.89 -12.85
C LEU A 87 14.98 -11.72 -13.40
N THR A 88 13.99 -12.30 -12.70
CA THR A 88 12.59 -12.17 -13.08
C THR A 88 12.09 -10.73 -12.94
N MET A 89 12.51 -10.01 -11.90
CA MET A 89 12.25 -8.57 -11.75
C MET A 89 12.85 -7.79 -12.93
N ALA A 90 14.12 -8.02 -13.26
CA ALA A 90 14.79 -7.35 -14.37
C ALA A 90 14.06 -7.56 -15.71
N ALA A 91 13.63 -8.79 -16.01
CA ALA A 91 12.84 -9.08 -17.21
C ALA A 91 11.51 -8.28 -17.26
N ARG A 92 10.82 -8.13 -16.12
CA ARG A 92 9.59 -7.32 -16.04
C ARG A 92 9.87 -5.82 -16.21
N VAL A 93 10.99 -5.31 -15.72
CA VAL A 93 11.42 -3.92 -15.97
C VAL A 93 11.61 -3.69 -17.47
N PHE A 94 12.31 -4.58 -18.17
CA PHE A 94 12.49 -4.49 -19.63
C PHE A 94 11.18 -4.59 -20.39
N ASP A 95 10.27 -5.48 -19.99
CA ASP A 95 8.95 -5.60 -20.62
C ASP A 95 8.10 -4.32 -20.44
N ARG A 96 8.21 -3.64 -19.28
CA ARG A 96 7.55 -2.34 -19.05
C ARG A 96 8.07 -1.26 -20.00
N ILE A 97 9.38 -1.20 -20.17
CA ILE A 97 10.02 -0.30 -21.13
C ILE A 97 9.55 -0.64 -22.55
N ARG A 98 9.63 -1.91 -22.95
CA ARG A 98 9.20 -2.40 -24.26
C ARG A 98 7.79 -1.94 -24.62
N LYS A 99 6.85 -2.16 -23.71
CA LYS A 99 5.44 -1.79 -23.90
C LYS A 99 5.27 -0.28 -24.07
N ALA A 100 6.01 0.52 -23.32
CA ALA A 100 5.97 1.97 -23.45
C ALA A 100 6.57 2.44 -24.78
N GLU A 101 7.73 1.91 -25.16
CA GLU A 101 8.38 2.23 -26.44
C GLU A 101 7.52 1.84 -27.64
N GLU A 102 6.89 0.66 -27.62
CA GLU A 102 5.96 0.21 -28.66
C GLU A 102 4.71 1.08 -28.77
N GLU A 103 4.21 1.61 -27.65
CA GLU A 103 3.07 2.54 -27.66
C GLU A 103 3.46 3.92 -28.20
N VAL A 104 4.68 4.40 -27.95
CA VAL A 104 5.19 5.68 -28.49
C VAL A 104 5.52 5.57 -29.99
N HIS A 105 6.25 4.52 -30.38
CA HIS A 105 6.90 4.43 -31.70
C HIS A 105 6.24 3.42 -32.65
N GLY A 106 5.28 2.60 -32.18
CA GLY A 106 4.64 1.54 -32.95
C GLY A 106 5.44 0.23 -32.96
N ALA A 107 4.92 -0.79 -33.67
CA ALA A 107 5.45 -2.17 -33.65
C ALA A 107 6.87 -2.37 -34.24
N GLN A 108 7.52 -1.31 -34.73
CA GLN A 108 8.91 -1.32 -35.19
C GLN A 108 9.83 -0.49 -34.29
N ALA A 109 9.46 -0.29 -33.02
CA ALA A 109 10.30 0.39 -32.04
C ALA A 109 11.63 -0.35 -31.89
N HIS A 110 12.70 0.22 -32.45
CA HIS A 110 14.06 -0.15 -32.10
C HIS A 110 14.36 0.46 -30.71
N PHE A 111 14.96 -0.32 -29.81
CA PHE A 111 15.40 0.17 -28.50
C PHE A 111 16.60 1.11 -28.68
N HIS A 112 16.34 2.35 -29.09
CA HIS A 112 17.39 3.33 -29.33
C HIS A 112 18.00 3.86 -28.04
N GLU A 113 17.24 4.00 -26.95
CA GLU A 113 17.77 4.62 -25.72
C GLU A 113 17.87 3.65 -24.53
N VAL A 114 17.20 2.48 -24.56
CA VAL A 114 17.11 1.58 -23.39
C VAL A 114 17.69 0.17 -23.61
N GLY A 115 18.14 -0.12 -24.83
CA GLY A 115 18.90 -1.34 -25.15
C GLY A 115 20.41 -1.18 -24.93
N ALA A 116 20.84 -0.09 -24.29
CA ALA A 116 22.25 0.16 -24.05
C ALA A 116 22.77 -0.71 -22.90
N ASP A 117 24.02 -1.15 -23.03
CA ASP A 117 24.67 -2.06 -22.08
C ASP A 117 24.65 -1.48 -20.64
N ASP A 118 24.72 -0.15 -20.49
CA ASP A 118 24.57 0.54 -19.20
C ASP A 118 23.20 0.31 -18.55
N ALA A 119 22.11 0.44 -19.32
CA ALA A 119 20.76 0.20 -18.83
C ALA A 119 20.56 -1.26 -18.35
N ILE A 120 21.18 -2.23 -19.04
CA ILE A 120 21.16 -3.64 -18.61
C ILE A 120 21.86 -3.83 -17.27
N ALA A 121 23.05 -3.27 -17.14
CA ALA A 121 23.81 -3.33 -15.89
C ALA A 121 23.05 -2.67 -14.73
N ASP A 122 22.49 -1.49 -14.96
CA ASP A 122 21.74 -0.73 -13.96
C ASP A 122 20.48 -1.47 -13.51
N ILE A 123 19.69 -2.03 -14.43
CA ILE A 123 18.47 -2.77 -14.09
C ILE A 123 18.82 -4.04 -13.30
N VAL A 124 19.82 -4.80 -13.74
CA VAL A 124 20.30 -6.01 -13.05
C VAL A 124 20.83 -5.65 -11.65
N GLY A 125 21.61 -4.58 -11.55
CA GLY A 125 22.16 -4.07 -10.30
C GLY A 125 21.06 -3.68 -9.32
N ALA A 126 20.12 -2.85 -9.75
CA ALA A 126 18.99 -2.41 -8.93
C ALA A 126 18.11 -3.59 -8.46
N CYS A 127 17.76 -4.52 -9.35
CA CYS A 127 16.93 -5.69 -9.00
C CYS A 127 17.63 -6.62 -8.01
N THR A 128 18.93 -6.86 -8.20
CA THR A 128 19.75 -7.65 -7.28
C THR A 128 19.86 -6.95 -5.92
N ALA A 129 20.05 -5.63 -5.94
CA ALA A 129 20.21 -4.85 -4.72
C ALA A 129 18.92 -4.81 -3.89
N LEU A 130 17.77 -4.64 -4.54
CA LEU A 130 16.47 -4.69 -3.87
C LEU A 130 16.18 -6.07 -3.29
N TYR A 131 16.44 -7.14 -4.05
CA TYR A 131 16.27 -8.51 -3.58
C TYR A 131 17.11 -8.78 -2.33
N ALA A 132 18.38 -8.37 -2.34
CA ALA A 132 19.29 -8.56 -1.22
C ALA A 132 18.87 -7.81 0.06
N LEU A 133 18.18 -6.66 -0.04
CA LEU A 133 17.65 -5.95 1.13
C LEU A 133 16.53 -6.73 1.85
N SER A 134 15.86 -7.66 1.15
CA SER A 134 14.81 -8.52 1.70
C SER A 134 13.74 -7.73 2.47
N VAL A 135 13.18 -6.71 1.82
CA VAL A 135 12.10 -5.87 2.38
C VAL A 135 10.72 -6.51 2.14
N ASP A 136 9.79 -6.24 3.05
CA ASP A 136 8.41 -6.74 2.98
C ASP A 136 7.58 -5.98 1.93
N GLY A 137 7.98 -4.76 1.60
CA GLY A 137 7.31 -3.94 0.59
C GLY A 137 8.06 -2.66 0.25
N VAL A 138 7.64 -2.04 -0.85
CA VAL A 138 8.24 -0.82 -1.38
C VAL A 138 7.16 0.20 -1.65
N LEU A 139 7.39 1.42 -1.15
CA LEU A 139 6.58 2.59 -1.42
C LEU A 139 7.38 3.58 -2.26
N VAL A 140 6.74 4.16 -3.28
CA VAL A 140 7.33 5.19 -4.14
C VAL A 140 6.57 6.50 -3.92
N ARG A 141 7.28 7.51 -3.41
CA ARG A 141 6.74 8.88 -3.30
C ARG A 141 6.62 9.54 -4.68
N PRO A 142 5.90 10.69 -4.80
CA PRO A 142 5.73 11.35 -6.08
C PRO A 142 7.04 11.53 -6.86
N VAL A 143 7.03 11.05 -8.11
CA VAL A 143 8.20 11.02 -8.98
C VAL A 143 8.45 12.39 -9.59
N THR A 144 9.61 12.97 -9.35
CA THR A 144 9.99 14.26 -9.95
C THR A 144 10.48 14.05 -11.38
N THR A 145 9.76 14.55 -12.39
CA THR A 145 10.05 14.25 -13.80
C THR A 145 10.99 15.25 -14.47
N GLY A 146 11.06 16.48 -13.97
CA GLY A 146 11.58 17.63 -14.72
C GLY A 146 10.50 18.26 -15.61
N HIS A 147 10.87 19.30 -16.36
CA HIS A 147 9.99 19.99 -17.31
C HIS A 147 10.75 20.51 -18.54
N GLY A 148 10.02 20.95 -19.57
CA GLY A 148 10.59 21.51 -20.79
C GLY A 148 10.78 20.44 -21.86
N THR A 149 11.95 20.41 -22.49
CA THR A 149 12.27 19.48 -23.59
C THR A 149 13.66 18.88 -23.42
N ALA A 150 13.89 17.71 -24.02
CA ALA A 150 15.22 17.11 -24.15
C ALA A 150 15.48 16.70 -25.61
N GLU A 151 16.76 16.64 -25.98
CA GLU A 151 17.22 16.08 -27.25
C GLU A 151 17.58 14.61 -27.06
N GLY A 152 17.14 13.74 -27.97
CA GLY A 152 17.59 12.35 -28.05
C GLY A 152 17.60 11.86 -29.50
N SER A 153 17.66 10.54 -29.67
CA SER A 153 17.87 9.92 -31.00
C SER A 153 16.76 10.23 -32.02
N HIS A 154 15.57 10.56 -31.52
CA HIS A 154 14.38 10.87 -32.32
C HIS A 154 14.07 12.37 -32.41
N GLY A 155 15.03 13.22 -32.05
CA GLY A 155 14.90 14.68 -32.06
C GLY A 155 14.55 15.24 -30.69
N THR A 156 13.88 16.40 -30.68
CA THR A 156 13.49 17.09 -29.45
C THR A 156 12.11 16.64 -28.99
N PHE A 157 12.00 16.17 -27.75
CA PHE A 157 10.74 15.69 -27.15
C PHE A 157 10.41 16.40 -25.83
N PRO A 158 9.12 16.44 -25.43
CA PRO A 158 8.71 17.04 -24.16
C PRO A 158 9.19 16.22 -22.96
N ILE A 159 9.30 16.88 -21.80
CA ILE A 159 9.55 16.25 -20.50
C ILE A 159 8.28 16.28 -19.64
N PRO A 160 7.86 15.15 -19.01
CA PRO A 160 8.51 13.83 -19.03
C PRO A 160 8.62 13.22 -20.43
N ALA A 161 9.71 12.51 -20.71
CA ALA A 161 9.92 11.82 -21.98
C ALA A 161 8.71 10.90 -22.29
N PRO A 162 8.33 10.69 -23.56
CA PRO A 162 7.13 9.95 -23.91
C PRO A 162 7.04 8.56 -23.25
N ALA A 163 8.12 7.77 -23.29
CA ALA A 163 8.16 6.46 -22.63
C ALA A 163 8.01 6.56 -21.10
N THR A 164 8.73 7.50 -20.47
CA THR A 164 8.60 7.81 -19.03
C THR A 164 7.16 8.13 -18.65
N ALA A 165 6.48 8.97 -19.43
CA ALA A 165 5.09 9.36 -19.16
C ALA A 165 4.13 8.15 -19.21
N LEU A 166 4.30 7.26 -20.19
CA LEU A 166 3.48 6.05 -20.31
C LEU A 166 3.75 5.05 -19.19
N ILE A 167 5.01 4.86 -18.79
CA ILE A 167 5.38 3.97 -17.68
C ILE A 167 4.72 4.44 -16.38
N LEU A 168 4.84 5.74 -16.06
CA LEU A 168 4.26 6.32 -14.84
C LEU A 168 2.73 6.24 -14.86
N ARG A 169 2.09 6.53 -16.00
CA ARG A 169 0.63 6.38 -16.20
C ARG A 169 0.19 4.94 -15.95
N ASN A 170 0.85 3.98 -16.57
CA ASN A 170 0.47 2.56 -16.50
C ASN A 170 0.69 1.97 -15.10
N ALA A 171 1.67 2.50 -14.35
CA ALA A 171 1.94 2.10 -12.97
C ALA A 171 1.07 2.82 -11.93
N GLY A 172 0.35 3.89 -12.32
CA GLY A 172 -0.42 4.71 -11.39
C GLY A 172 0.46 5.49 -10.41
N LEU A 173 1.72 5.77 -10.76
CA LEU A 173 2.65 6.47 -9.86
C LEU A 173 2.41 7.99 -9.90
N PRO A 174 2.19 8.64 -8.74
CA PRO A 174 2.03 10.09 -8.69
C PRO A 174 3.31 10.77 -9.17
N SER A 175 3.17 11.86 -9.91
CA SER A 175 4.28 12.55 -10.56
C SER A 175 4.19 14.05 -10.34
N VAL A 176 5.35 14.72 -10.23
CA VAL A 176 5.47 16.18 -10.11
C VAL A 176 6.56 16.67 -11.06
N ALA A 177 6.36 17.84 -11.67
CA ALA A 177 7.35 18.37 -12.62
C ALA A 177 8.67 18.78 -11.93
N GLY A 178 8.61 19.24 -10.68
CA GLY A 178 9.77 19.83 -10.00
C GLY A 178 10.22 21.16 -10.63
N ASN A 179 11.40 21.63 -10.23
CA ASN A 179 11.89 22.97 -10.57
C ASN A 179 13.06 22.97 -11.57
N HIS A 180 13.42 21.82 -12.16
CA HIS A 180 14.55 21.71 -13.07
C HIS A 180 14.09 21.50 -14.52
N THR A 181 14.70 22.24 -15.44
CA THR A 181 14.49 22.07 -16.88
C THR A 181 15.31 20.90 -17.40
N GLY A 182 14.71 20.07 -18.24
CA GLY A 182 15.30 18.84 -18.77
C GLY A 182 14.83 17.59 -18.03
N GLU A 183 15.27 16.45 -18.53
CA GLU A 183 14.90 15.15 -17.97
C GLU A 183 15.59 14.90 -16.62
N LEU A 184 14.77 14.67 -15.57
CA LEU A 184 15.23 14.20 -14.26
C LEU A 184 14.87 12.72 -14.01
N CYS A 185 13.76 12.24 -14.56
CA CYS A 185 13.35 10.84 -14.48
C CYS A 185 13.47 10.21 -15.86
N THR A 186 14.37 9.25 -16.00
CA THR A 186 14.59 8.52 -17.26
C THR A 186 13.58 7.37 -17.41
N PRO A 187 13.36 6.83 -18.62
CA PRO A 187 12.52 5.66 -18.81
C PRO A 187 12.95 4.47 -17.94
N THR A 188 14.25 4.23 -17.82
CA THR A 188 14.82 3.20 -16.93
C THR A 188 14.49 3.44 -15.46
N GLY A 189 14.66 4.67 -14.98
CA GLY A 189 14.33 5.03 -13.60
C GLY A 189 12.84 4.84 -13.30
N ALA A 190 11.97 5.30 -14.20
CA ALA A 190 10.53 5.11 -14.08
C ALA A 190 10.12 3.63 -14.10
N ALA A 191 10.72 2.81 -14.97
CA ALA A 191 10.42 1.39 -15.07
C ALA A 191 10.83 0.61 -13.83
N LEU A 192 11.99 0.93 -13.25
CA LEU A 192 12.44 0.36 -11.98
C LEU A 192 11.50 0.74 -10.84
N LEU A 193 11.15 2.02 -10.69
CA LEU A 193 10.20 2.46 -9.67
C LEU A 193 8.81 1.81 -9.85
N ALA A 194 8.34 1.69 -11.08
CA ALA A 194 7.07 1.05 -11.42
C ALA A 194 7.06 -0.46 -11.13
N GLU A 195 8.19 -1.13 -11.31
CA GLU A 195 8.32 -2.55 -10.96
C GLU A 195 8.47 -2.75 -9.46
N PHE A 196 9.23 -1.89 -8.79
CA PHE A 196 9.52 -2.05 -7.37
C PHE A 196 8.33 -1.70 -6.49
N ALA A 197 7.47 -0.75 -6.89
CA ALA A 197 6.31 -0.36 -6.11
C ALA A 197 5.37 -1.55 -5.82
N THR A 198 5.29 -1.96 -4.55
CA THR A 198 4.36 -3.01 -4.10
C THR A 198 3.21 -2.47 -3.25
N LEU A 199 3.36 -1.26 -2.72
CA LEU A 199 2.37 -0.59 -1.88
C LEU A 199 1.81 0.64 -2.58
N CYS A 200 0.47 0.71 -2.64
CA CYS A 200 -0.23 1.93 -3.02
C CYS A 200 -0.39 2.85 -1.80
N ALA A 201 -0.36 4.17 -2.03
CA ALA A 201 -0.63 5.17 -1.01
C ALA A 201 -1.94 4.88 -0.24
N PRO A 202 -2.05 5.26 1.05
CA PRO A 202 -1.18 6.21 1.77
C PRO A 202 0.09 5.60 2.40
N GLU A 203 1.11 6.46 2.60
CA GLU A 203 2.32 6.13 3.35
C GLU A 203 1.99 5.80 4.82
N PRO A 204 2.76 4.92 5.50
CA PRO A 204 2.50 4.60 6.90
C PRO A 204 2.46 5.85 7.78
N ALA A 205 1.44 5.96 8.63
CA ALA A 205 1.24 7.11 9.51
C ALA A 205 2.43 7.36 10.48
N ALA A 206 3.14 6.30 10.85
CA ALA A 206 4.36 6.37 11.62
C ALA A 206 5.32 5.24 11.22
N TYR A 207 6.61 5.54 11.18
CA TYR A 207 7.68 4.57 10.95
C TYR A 207 9.00 5.07 11.56
N THR A 208 9.91 4.14 11.83
CA THR A 208 11.28 4.42 12.28
C THR A 208 12.23 4.24 11.11
N ILE A 209 13.08 5.23 10.83
CA ILE A 209 14.11 5.12 9.79
C ILE A 209 15.25 4.25 10.34
N LEU A 210 15.52 3.12 9.68
CA LEU A 210 16.61 2.20 10.00
C LEU A 210 17.87 2.49 9.17
N GLY A 211 17.69 2.97 7.93
CA GLY A 211 18.78 3.25 7.00
C GLY A 211 18.37 4.29 5.97
N VAL A 212 19.34 5.05 5.48
CA VAL A 212 19.15 6.05 4.42
C VAL A 212 20.29 5.88 3.42
N GLY A 213 19.94 5.77 2.14
CA GLY A 213 20.89 5.71 1.04
C GLY A 213 20.63 6.80 0.01
N TYR A 214 21.71 7.33 -0.57
CA TYR A 214 21.65 8.26 -1.69
C TYR A 214 22.43 7.73 -2.88
N GLY A 215 21.80 7.76 -4.05
CA GLY A 215 22.43 7.42 -5.32
C GLY A 215 22.55 8.65 -6.21
N ALA A 216 23.74 8.92 -6.71
CA ALA A 216 24.05 10.10 -7.50
C ALA A 216 23.98 9.83 -8.99
N GLY A 217 23.34 10.75 -9.72
CA GLY A 217 23.38 10.75 -11.17
C GLY A 217 24.66 11.38 -11.70
N THR A 218 24.85 11.25 -13.01
CA THR A 218 26.05 11.74 -13.70
C THR A 218 26.15 13.27 -13.70
N ARG A 219 25.04 14.01 -13.89
CA ARG A 219 25.04 15.49 -13.83
C ARG A 219 25.32 15.97 -12.41
N ASP A 220 26.03 17.08 -12.25
CA ASP A 220 26.35 17.69 -10.94
C ASP A 220 26.16 19.22 -10.95
N PRO A 221 24.91 19.70 -10.99
CA PRO A 221 24.64 21.13 -10.92
C PRO A 221 24.92 21.68 -9.52
N HIS A 222 25.73 22.74 -9.42
CA HIS A 222 26.11 23.34 -8.13
C HIS A 222 24.96 23.72 -7.19
N HIS A 223 23.77 23.98 -7.73
CA HIS A 223 22.61 24.48 -6.98
C HIS A 223 21.57 23.40 -6.66
N ALA A 224 21.75 22.16 -7.11
CA ALA A 224 20.76 21.10 -6.91
C ALA A 224 21.42 19.73 -6.73
N PRO A 225 21.03 18.96 -5.70
CA PRO A 225 21.61 17.63 -5.49
C PRO A 225 20.98 16.64 -6.48
N ASN A 226 21.70 16.31 -7.56
CA ASN A 226 21.27 15.29 -8.51
C ASN A 226 21.42 13.87 -7.91
N VAL A 227 20.52 13.56 -6.97
CA VAL A 227 20.50 12.30 -6.22
C VAL A 227 19.06 11.82 -6.03
N ILE A 228 18.90 10.50 -5.91
CA ILE A 228 17.69 9.88 -5.37
C ILE A 228 17.95 9.45 -3.94
N ARG A 229 16.93 9.54 -3.08
CA ARG A 229 16.97 9.03 -1.70
C ARG A 229 16.15 7.75 -1.59
N VAL A 230 16.68 6.79 -0.84
CA VAL A 230 15.90 5.67 -0.30
C VAL A 230 15.98 5.68 1.22
N MET A 231 14.91 5.25 1.87
CA MET A 231 14.87 5.03 3.31
C MET A 231 14.40 3.62 3.59
N LEU A 232 15.23 2.83 4.26
CA LEU A 232 14.79 1.59 4.87
C LEU A 232 14.13 1.95 6.19
N VAL A 233 12.87 1.58 6.35
CA VAL A 233 12.07 1.93 7.52
C VAL A 233 11.48 0.69 8.15
N GLU A 234 11.35 0.72 9.47
CA GLU A 234 10.48 -0.19 10.20
C GLU A 234 9.18 0.54 10.46
N SER A 235 8.14 0.13 9.73
CA SER A 235 6.79 0.48 10.13
C SER A 235 6.39 -0.50 11.22
N SER A 236 6.01 0.03 12.39
CA SER A 236 5.14 -0.73 13.27
C SER A 236 3.90 -0.99 12.44
N ALA A 237 3.78 -2.23 11.95
CA ALA A 237 2.45 -2.76 11.75
C ALA A 237 1.82 -2.69 13.15
N ALA A 238 1.17 -1.58 13.46
CA ALA A 238 -0.13 -1.72 14.05
C ALA A 238 -0.87 -2.54 13.00
N THR A 239 -0.77 -3.85 13.22
CA THR A 239 -1.43 -5.00 12.62
C THR A 239 -2.07 -4.75 11.26
N GLU A 240 -1.88 -5.65 10.31
CA GLU A 240 -2.67 -5.73 9.07
C GLU A 240 -4.21 -5.71 9.28
N ASN A 241 -4.69 -5.68 10.53
CA ASN A 241 -6.04 -5.29 10.93
C ASN A 241 -6.34 -3.79 10.88
N LEU A 242 -5.38 -2.86 10.74
CA LEU A 242 -5.69 -1.41 10.80
C LEU A 242 -6.55 -0.92 9.64
N ALA A 243 -6.39 -1.47 8.44
CA ALA A 243 -7.30 -1.16 7.33
C ALA A 243 -8.71 -1.74 7.58
N GLU A 244 -8.82 -2.88 8.28
CA GLU A 244 -10.10 -3.43 8.73
C GLU A 244 -10.66 -2.75 10.00
N ASP A 245 -9.82 -2.03 10.75
CA ASP A 245 -10.12 -1.37 12.02
C ASP A 245 -10.33 0.15 11.87
N THR A 246 -10.04 0.74 10.71
CA THR A 246 -10.44 2.12 10.43
C THR A 246 -11.86 2.17 9.89
N VAL A 247 -12.68 3.02 10.47
CA VAL A 247 -14.03 3.31 9.98
C VAL A 247 -14.18 4.81 9.72
N ASP A 248 -14.99 5.13 8.73
CA ASP A 248 -15.46 6.49 8.51
C ASP A 248 -16.74 6.73 9.31
N LEU A 249 -16.87 7.93 9.85
CA LEU A 249 -18.09 8.38 10.51
C LEU A 249 -18.79 9.42 9.64
N LEU A 250 -19.96 9.04 9.12
CA LEU A 250 -20.82 9.90 8.35
C LEU A 250 -21.93 10.46 9.23
N GLU A 251 -22.15 11.78 9.18
CA GLU A 251 -23.14 12.45 10.01
C GLU A 251 -23.91 13.55 9.29
N THR A 252 -25.20 13.64 9.60
CA THR A 252 -26.04 14.77 9.21
C THR A 252 -27.10 15.05 10.26
N ASN A 253 -27.57 16.30 10.33
CA ASN A 253 -28.69 16.68 11.18
C ASN A 253 -29.93 16.87 10.30
N VAL A 254 -31.07 16.34 10.72
CA VAL A 254 -32.36 16.47 10.03
C VAL A 254 -33.43 16.99 10.99
N ASP A 255 -34.20 18.01 10.58
CA ASP A 255 -35.32 18.58 11.35
C ASP A 255 -36.68 18.50 10.61
N ASP A 256 -36.70 17.94 9.40
CA ASP A 256 -37.84 17.87 8.50
C ASP A 256 -38.14 16.43 8.00
N VAL A 257 -37.47 15.43 8.57
CA VAL A 257 -37.62 14.01 8.22
C VAL A 257 -38.44 13.28 9.29
N SER A 258 -39.42 12.47 8.88
CA SER A 258 -40.24 11.69 9.80
C SER A 258 -39.48 10.48 10.35
N GLY A 259 -39.93 9.96 11.51
CA GLY A 259 -39.36 8.75 12.10
C GLY A 259 -39.48 7.51 11.21
N GLU A 260 -40.53 7.43 10.38
CA GLU A 260 -40.73 6.33 9.42
C GLU A 260 -39.66 6.35 8.33
N VAL A 261 -39.33 7.53 7.80
CA VAL A 261 -38.27 7.71 6.81
C VAL A 261 -36.91 7.41 7.43
N ILE A 262 -36.65 7.87 8.66
CA ILE A 262 -35.40 7.56 9.37
C ILE A 262 -35.23 6.04 9.57
N ALA A 263 -36.29 5.34 9.98
CA ALA A 263 -36.24 3.88 10.16
C ALA A 263 -35.98 3.15 8.84
N HIS A 264 -36.63 3.58 7.75
CA HIS A 264 -36.39 3.04 6.41
C HIS A 264 -34.94 3.26 5.96
N ALA A 265 -34.45 4.49 6.10
CA ALA A 265 -33.11 4.88 5.70
C ALA A 265 -32.03 4.08 6.46
N ILE A 266 -32.20 3.86 7.77
CA ILE A 266 -31.29 3.02 8.57
C ILE A 266 -31.20 1.61 8.00
N GLY A 267 -32.34 0.98 7.66
CA GLY A 267 -32.34 -0.35 7.03
C GLY A 267 -31.56 -0.37 5.72
N ARG A 268 -31.79 0.63 4.86
CA ARG A 268 -31.09 0.79 3.59
C ARG A 268 -29.59 1.02 3.74
N PHE A 269 -29.15 1.76 4.75
CA PHE A 269 -27.72 1.94 5.02
C PHE A 269 -27.07 0.61 5.41
N MET A 270 -27.73 -0.20 6.26
CA MET A 270 -27.24 -1.52 6.63
C MET A 270 -27.15 -2.46 5.43
N GLU A 271 -28.16 -2.47 4.56
CA GLU A 271 -28.15 -3.24 3.30
C GLU A 271 -27.04 -2.82 2.35
N ALA A 272 -26.72 -1.52 2.31
CA ALA A 272 -25.64 -0.95 1.50
C ALA A 272 -24.24 -1.12 2.11
N GLY A 273 -24.12 -1.86 3.22
CA GLY A 273 -22.82 -2.20 3.82
C GLY A 273 -22.35 -1.26 4.93
N ALA A 274 -23.24 -0.48 5.54
CA ALA A 274 -22.92 0.20 6.79
C ALA A 274 -22.59 -0.82 7.88
N ARG A 275 -21.56 -0.52 8.69
CA ARG A 275 -21.19 -1.30 9.87
C ARG A 275 -22.15 -1.05 11.03
N ASP A 276 -22.64 0.17 11.14
CA ASP A 276 -23.64 0.60 12.12
C ASP A 276 -24.38 1.85 11.62
N ALA A 277 -25.61 2.04 12.07
CA ALA A 277 -26.42 3.22 11.74
C ALA A 277 -27.36 3.55 12.91
N SER A 278 -27.40 4.81 13.30
CA SER A 278 -28.20 5.26 14.45
C SER A 278 -28.76 6.68 14.26
N ALA A 279 -29.81 6.98 15.01
CA ALA A 279 -30.44 8.30 15.07
C ALA A 279 -30.50 8.79 16.53
N THR A 280 -29.89 9.93 16.80
CA THR A 280 -29.87 10.55 18.14
C THR A 280 -30.72 11.81 18.15
N PRO A 281 -31.70 11.97 19.06
CA PRO A 281 -32.51 13.18 19.12
C PRO A 281 -31.67 14.40 19.52
N VAL A 282 -31.87 15.52 18.84
CA VAL A 282 -31.15 16.78 19.08
C VAL A 282 -32.10 17.98 18.98
N ILE A 283 -31.74 19.09 19.64
CA ILE A 283 -32.41 20.39 19.44
C ILE A 283 -31.55 21.24 18.51
N MET A 284 -32.15 21.73 17.43
CA MET A 284 -31.49 22.50 16.38
C MET A 284 -31.84 24.00 16.47
N LYS A 285 -31.27 24.80 15.57
CA LYS A 285 -31.54 26.25 15.49
C LYS A 285 -33.03 26.54 15.49
N LYS A 286 -33.43 27.69 16.06
CA LYS A 286 -34.84 28.08 16.22
C LYS A 286 -35.67 27.11 17.09
N GLY A 287 -35.01 26.31 17.95
CA GLY A 287 -35.67 25.41 18.89
C GLY A 287 -36.35 24.21 18.24
N ARG A 288 -35.97 23.86 17.00
CA ARG A 288 -36.59 22.77 16.27
C ARG A 288 -36.09 21.42 16.79
N PRO A 289 -36.97 20.48 17.14
CA PRO A 289 -36.55 19.11 17.40
C PRO A 289 -36.11 18.45 16.09
N GLY A 290 -35.05 17.66 16.14
CA GLY A 290 -34.53 16.92 15.00
C GLY A 290 -33.69 15.71 15.44
N PHE A 291 -33.01 15.10 14.49
CA PHE A 291 -32.13 13.95 14.72
C PHE A 291 -30.74 14.18 14.13
N LEU A 292 -29.71 13.77 14.86
CA LEU A 292 -28.39 13.49 14.32
C LEU A 292 -28.39 12.05 13.81
N ILE A 293 -28.30 11.88 12.50
CA ILE A 293 -28.12 10.58 11.87
C ILE A 293 -26.62 10.32 11.77
N ARG A 294 -26.20 9.15 12.25
CA ARG A 294 -24.80 8.73 12.27
C ARG A 294 -24.68 7.34 11.65
N VAL A 295 -23.81 7.22 10.65
CA VAL A 295 -23.51 5.96 9.96
C VAL A 295 -22.02 5.69 10.06
N ILE A 296 -21.67 4.46 10.44
CA ILE A 296 -20.29 3.97 10.49
C ILE A 296 -20.08 3.09 9.25
N SER A 297 -19.06 3.38 8.46
CA SER A 297 -18.74 2.63 7.26
C SER A 297 -17.27 2.27 7.18
N LEU A 298 -16.91 1.36 6.28
CA LEU A 298 -15.51 1.25 5.86
C LEU A 298 -15.17 2.44 4.94
N PRO A 299 -13.89 2.81 4.81
CA PRO A 299 -13.47 3.90 3.93
C PRO A 299 -13.89 3.69 2.46
N GLU A 300 -13.91 2.45 1.98
CA GLU A 300 -14.23 2.14 0.58
C GLU A 300 -15.72 2.30 0.27
N THR A 301 -16.59 2.08 1.26
CA THR A 301 -18.06 2.22 1.12
C THR A 301 -18.57 3.60 1.49
N SER A 302 -17.72 4.42 2.12
CA SER A 302 -18.04 5.76 2.64
C SER A 302 -18.63 6.71 1.57
N PRO A 303 -18.07 6.85 0.34
CA PRO A 303 -18.65 7.73 -0.67
C PRO A 303 -20.07 7.31 -1.10
N ALA A 304 -20.29 6.02 -1.36
CA ALA A 304 -21.58 5.49 -1.78
C ALA A 304 -22.64 5.63 -0.68
N LEU A 305 -22.25 5.42 0.58
CA LEU A 305 -23.15 5.61 1.73
C LEU A 305 -23.49 7.08 1.95
N ALA A 306 -22.55 8.01 1.74
CA ALA A 306 -22.83 9.44 1.83
C ALA A 306 -23.86 9.88 0.77
N GLU A 307 -23.74 9.39 -0.46
CA GLU A 307 -24.74 9.63 -1.53
C GLU A 307 -26.11 9.05 -1.17
N LEU A 308 -26.14 7.82 -0.65
CA LEU A 308 -27.37 7.18 -0.22
C LEU A 308 -28.04 7.94 0.94
N MET A 309 -27.27 8.38 1.93
CA MET A 309 -27.78 9.20 3.03
C MET A 309 -28.39 10.51 2.53
N ALA A 310 -27.74 11.18 1.56
CA ALA A 310 -28.26 12.40 0.98
C ALA A 310 -29.59 12.15 0.25
N ALA A 311 -29.69 11.05 -0.51
CA ALA A 311 -30.90 10.68 -1.25
C ALA A 311 -32.08 10.29 -0.34
N GLU A 312 -31.84 9.45 0.68
CA GLU A 312 -32.89 8.94 1.57
C GLU A 312 -33.39 10.02 2.56
N LEU A 313 -32.49 10.91 3.01
CA LEU A 313 -32.81 11.92 4.03
C LEU A 313 -33.09 13.31 3.45
N GLY A 314 -32.85 13.52 2.15
CA GLY A 314 -33.01 14.84 1.51
C GLY A 314 -32.04 15.91 2.02
N THR A 315 -30.92 15.53 2.65
CA THR A 315 -29.92 16.48 3.16
C THR A 315 -28.99 16.99 2.06
N LEU A 316 -28.58 18.25 2.17
CA LEU A 316 -27.64 18.90 1.25
C LEU A 316 -26.17 18.69 1.63
N GLY A 317 -25.89 18.08 2.78
CA GLY A 317 -24.53 17.89 3.27
C GLY A 317 -24.40 16.75 4.27
N ILE A 318 -23.40 15.92 4.04
CA ILE A 318 -22.95 14.87 4.95
C ILE A 318 -21.56 15.27 5.43
N ARG A 319 -21.35 15.29 6.76
CA ARG A 319 -20.00 15.42 7.32
C ARG A 319 -19.37 14.04 7.37
N CYS A 320 -18.17 13.90 6.83
CA CYS A 320 -17.36 12.70 6.98
C CYS A 320 -16.17 13.00 7.90
N ILE A 321 -16.00 12.17 8.92
CA ILE A 321 -14.78 12.13 9.73
C ILE A 321 -14.04 10.84 9.34
N PRO A 322 -12.98 10.93 8.52
CA PRO A 322 -12.34 9.76 7.96
C PRO A 322 -11.40 9.08 8.96
N ALA A 323 -11.17 7.78 8.76
CA ALA A 323 -10.10 6.99 9.39
C ALA A 323 -10.09 7.01 10.93
N ILE A 324 -11.25 6.85 11.56
CA ILE A 324 -11.34 6.67 13.02
C ILE A 324 -10.88 5.25 13.37
N HIS A 325 -9.84 5.15 14.20
CA HIS A 325 -9.37 3.87 14.73
C HIS A 325 -10.42 3.23 15.64
N ARG A 326 -10.76 1.97 15.36
CA ARG A 326 -11.60 1.12 16.19
C ARG A 326 -10.76 0.03 16.83
N PHE A 327 -10.83 -0.09 18.15
CA PHE A 327 -10.34 -1.31 18.79
C PHE A 327 -11.34 -2.45 18.50
N ILE A 328 -10.95 -3.44 17.70
CA ILE A 328 -11.70 -4.67 17.52
C ILE A 328 -11.01 -5.79 18.31
N ALA A 329 -11.71 -6.31 19.32
CA ALA A 329 -11.27 -7.55 19.95
C ALA A 329 -11.51 -8.73 19.00
N GLU A 330 -10.55 -9.66 18.95
CA GLU A 330 -10.74 -10.96 18.30
C GLU A 330 -12.01 -11.60 18.85
N ARG A 331 -12.91 -12.03 17.95
CA ARG A 331 -14.20 -12.61 18.32
C ARG A 331 -14.32 -14.01 17.76
N ALA A 332 -14.79 -14.92 18.59
CA ALA A 332 -15.13 -16.27 18.18
C ALA A 332 -16.50 -16.65 18.74
N ILE A 333 -17.30 -17.34 17.94
CA ILE A 333 -18.52 -18.00 18.43
C ILE A 333 -18.13 -19.44 18.72
N HIS A 334 -18.28 -19.85 19.97
CA HIS A 334 -18.06 -21.22 20.39
C HIS A 334 -19.39 -21.87 20.74
N GLU A 335 -19.57 -23.10 20.29
CA GLU A 335 -20.67 -23.95 20.72
C GLU A 335 -20.27 -24.68 22.01
N ILE A 336 -21.05 -24.49 23.07
CA ILE A 336 -20.82 -25.13 24.36
C ILE A 336 -22.01 -26.01 24.74
N GLU A 337 -21.74 -27.20 25.27
CA GLU A 337 -22.80 -28.03 25.86
C GLU A 337 -23.15 -27.50 27.25
N VAL A 338 -24.39 -27.08 27.44
CA VAL A 338 -24.91 -26.56 28.69
C VAL A 338 -26.01 -27.48 29.20
N THR A 339 -26.01 -27.75 30.50
CA THR A 339 -27.09 -28.50 31.17
C THR A 339 -27.88 -27.54 32.06
N VAL A 340 -29.16 -27.33 31.77
CA VAL A 340 -30.07 -26.50 32.57
C VAL A 340 -31.36 -27.27 32.81
N ALA A 341 -31.85 -27.29 34.06
CA ALA A 341 -33.06 -28.02 34.46
C ALA A 341 -33.06 -29.51 34.03
N GLY A 342 -31.88 -30.16 34.01
CA GLY A 342 -31.72 -31.56 33.62
C GLY A 342 -31.74 -31.81 32.11
N GLN A 343 -31.90 -30.79 31.28
CA GLN A 343 -31.83 -30.88 29.83
C GLN A 343 -30.47 -30.39 29.32
N LYS A 344 -29.89 -31.11 28.36
CA LYS A 344 -28.64 -30.73 27.68
C LYS A 344 -28.95 -30.08 26.35
N ARG A 345 -28.30 -28.95 26.06
CA ARG A 345 -28.36 -28.30 24.76
C ARG A 345 -27.03 -27.67 24.42
N VAL A 346 -26.70 -27.67 23.14
CA VAL A 346 -25.57 -26.90 22.60
C VAL A 346 -26.01 -25.46 22.44
N MET A 347 -25.27 -24.54 23.04
CA MET A 347 -25.55 -23.11 23.02
C MET A 347 -24.38 -22.33 22.44
N PRO A 348 -24.62 -21.42 21.48
CA PRO A 348 -23.58 -20.53 20.99
C PRO A 348 -23.28 -19.43 22.02
N VAL A 349 -21.99 -19.28 22.33
CA VAL A 349 -21.46 -18.18 23.15
C VAL A 349 -20.44 -17.39 22.35
N LYS A 350 -20.62 -16.07 22.35
CA LYS A 350 -19.71 -15.12 21.72
C LYS A 350 -18.63 -14.72 22.70
N CYS A 351 -17.39 -15.07 22.36
CA CYS A 351 -16.20 -14.76 23.14
C CYS A 351 -15.48 -13.58 22.51
N GLY A 352 -15.06 -12.62 23.34
CA GLY A 352 -14.07 -11.60 22.99
C GLY A 352 -12.73 -11.96 23.60
N MET A 353 -11.70 -12.00 22.76
CA MET A 353 -10.35 -12.42 23.08
C MET A 353 -9.40 -11.23 23.04
N MET A 354 -8.42 -11.24 23.93
CA MET A 354 -7.33 -10.27 23.98
C MET A 354 -6.06 -11.00 24.42
N HIS A 355 -5.01 -10.94 23.59
CA HIS A 355 -3.75 -11.66 23.81
C HIS A 355 -3.95 -13.17 24.07
N GLY A 356 -4.81 -13.83 23.27
CA GLY A 356 -5.10 -15.27 23.41
C GLY A 356 -5.93 -15.64 24.65
N ARG A 357 -6.44 -14.67 25.40
CA ARG A 357 -7.28 -14.87 26.59
C ARG A 357 -8.68 -14.32 26.38
N ILE A 358 -9.69 -15.13 26.71
CA ILE A 358 -11.09 -14.68 26.70
C ILE A 358 -11.26 -13.68 27.86
N TYR A 359 -11.61 -12.44 27.54
CA TYR A 359 -11.88 -11.38 28.54
C TYR A 359 -13.38 -11.07 28.66
N THR A 360 -14.18 -11.43 27.66
CA THR A 360 -15.66 -11.33 27.68
C THR A 360 -16.27 -12.56 27.03
N LEU A 361 -17.38 -13.04 27.58
CA LEU A 361 -18.17 -14.15 27.04
C LEU A 361 -19.65 -13.79 27.22
N LYS A 362 -20.43 -13.87 26.15
CA LYS A 362 -21.86 -13.57 26.15
C LYS A 362 -22.65 -14.66 25.45
N ALA A 363 -23.77 -15.11 26.01
CA ALA A 363 -24.68 -16.01 25.30
C ALA A 363 -25.37 -15.28 24.14
N GLU A 364 -25.53 -15.94 22.99
CA GLU A 364 -26.34 -15.38 21.90
C GLU A 364 -27.82 -15.32 22.32
N PHE A 365 -28.43 -14.16 22.09
CA PHE A 365 -29.73 -13.84 22.67
C PHE A 365 -30.88 -14.67 22.10
N ASP A 366 -30.96 -14.81 20.77
CA ASP A 366 -32.09 -15.52 20.14
C ASP A 366 -32.16 -17.00 20.53
N PRO A 367 -31.07 -17.78 20.47
CA PRO A 367 -31.07 -19.16 20.95
C PRO A 367 -31.43 -19.27 22.44
N ALA A 368 -30.94 -18.33 23.26
CA ALA A 368 -31.24 -18.32 24.69
C ALA A 368 -32.71 -17.96 24.95
N ARG A 369 -33.29 -17.04 24.21
CA ARG A 369 -34.73 -16.71 24.30
C ARG A 369 -35.57 -17.94 23.99
N ASP A 370 -35.28 -18.63 22.90
CA ASP A 370 -36.08 -19.77 22.43
C ASP A 370 -36.00 -20.94 23.41
N TRP A 371 -34.79 -21.26 23.91
CA TRP A 371 -34.63 -22.32 24.90
C TRP A 371 -35.22 -21.96 26.27
N ALA A 372 -35.16 -20.69 26.68
CA ALA A 372 -35.79 -20.24 27.92
C ALA A 372 -37.32 -20.40 27.88
N ALA A 373 -37.93 -20.13 26.72
CA ALA A 373 -39.36 -20.32 26.51
C ALA A 373 -39.75 -21.80 26.60
N GLU A 374 -38.97 -22.71 25.99
CA GLU A 374 -39.18 -24.16 26.09
C GLU A 374 -39.09 -24.68 27.53
N LEU A 375 -38.16 -24.14 28.33
CA LEU A 375 -37.96 -24.52 29.73
C LEU A 375 -38.92 -23.83 30.71
N GLY A 376 -39.72 -22.87 30.24
CA GLY A 376 -40.62 -22.08 31.09
C GLY A 376 -39.88 -21.22 32.12
N MET A 377 -38.67 -20.75 31.80
CA MET A 377 -37.83 -19.97 32.72
C MET A 377 -37.49 -18.58 32.18
N PRO A 378 -37.10 -17.61 33.05
CA PRO A 378 -36.67 -16.31 32.57
C PRO A 378 -35.39 -16.39 31.71
N VAL A 379 -35.40 -15.76 30.54
CA VAL A 379 -34.24 -15.73 29.62
C VAL A 379 -32.97 -15.21 30.28
N ARG A 380 -33.10 -14.26 31.21
CA ARG A 380 -31.96 -13.72 31.98
C ARG A 380 -31.25 -14.80 32.82
N ASP A 381 -32.03 -15.70 33.43
CA ASP A 381 -31.46 -16.78 34.23
C ASP A 381 -30.80 -17.84 33.35
N LEU A 382 -31.37 -18.11 32.17
CA LEU A 382 -30.77 -19.03 31.22
C LEU A 382 -29.46 -18.47 30.63
N ILE A 383 -29.45 -17.20 30.22
CA ILE A 383 -28.23 -16.52 29.74
C ILE A 383 -27.11 -16.63 30.79
N ARG A 384 -27.40 -16.35 32.07
CA ARG A 384 -26.42 -16.48 33.14
C ARG A 384 -25.89 -17.92 33.27
N ALA A 385 -26.77 -18.92 33.23
CA ALA A 385 -26.37 -20.32 33.32
C ALA A 385 -25.47 -20.76 32.14
N VAL A 386 -25.79 -20.28 30.93
CA VAL A 386 -25.00 -20.52 29.71
C VAL A 386 -23.64 -19.83 29.81
N GLU A 387 -23.59 -18.58 30.26
CA GLU A 387 -22.33 -17.84 30.43
C GLU A 387 -21.44 -18.46 31.51
N ASP A 388 -22.00 -18.87 32.65
CA ASP A 388 -21.28 -19.57 33.72
C ASP A 388 -20.68 -20.91 33.23
N ALA A 389 -21.43 -21.67 32.43
CA ALA A 389 -20.94 -22.88 31.79
C ALA A 389 -19.84 -22.59 30.77
N GLY A 390 -20.00 -21.51 29.99
CA GLY A 390 -19.01 -21.05 29.03
C GLY A 390 -17.68 -20.69 29.68
N TRP A 391 -17.71 -19.93 30.79
CA TRP A 391 -16.50 -19.60 31.54
C TRP A 391 -15.80 -20.83 32.12
N LYS A 392 -16.54 -21.83 32.59
CA LYS A 392 -15.97 -23.10 33.06
C LYS A 392 -15.34 -23.92 31.94
N HIS A 393 -15.91 -23.87 30.74
CA HIS A 393 -15.44 -24.67 29.60
C HIS A 393 -14.29 -24.02 28.84
N LEU A 394 -14.32 -22.68 28.71
CA LEU A 394 -13.43 -21.92 27.84
C LEU A 394 -12.47 -20.98 28.59
N GLY A 395 -12.85 -20.47 29.77
CA GLY A 395 -12.12 -19.41 30.48
C GLY A 395 -10.74 -19.78 31.00
N SER A 396 -10.42 -21.08 31.11
CA SER A 396 -9.13 -21.59 31.61
C SER A 396 -8.20 -22.14 30.53
N ARG A 397 -8.59 -22.07 29.25
CA ARG A 397 -7.72 -22.49 28.14
C ARG A 397 -6.89 -21.28 27.67
N GLU A 398 -5.60 -21.26 28.00
CA GLU A 398 -4.64 -20.58 27.11
C GLU A 398 -4.70 -21.33 25.78
N VAL A 399 -5.38 -20.75 24.79
CA VAL A 399 -5.39 -21.30 23.44
C VAL A 399 -4.00 -21.05 22.87
N ARG A 400 -3.10 -22.02 23.04
CA ARG A 400 -1.80 -22.01 22.37
C ARG A 400 -2.04 -22.06 20.87
N SER A 401 -1.40 -21.10 20.19
CA SER A 401 -1.31 -20.88 18.74
C SER A 401 -1.22 -22.15 17.91
#